data_AF-A0A6M1ZA17-F1
#
_entry.id   AF-A0A6M1ZA17-F1
#
_cell.length_a   1.000
_cell.length_b   1.000
_cell.length_c   1.000
_cell.angle_alpha   90.00
_cell.angle_beta   90.00
_cell.angle_gamma   90.00
#
_symmetry.space_group_name_H-M   'P 1'
#
loop_
_entity.id
_entity.type
_entity.pdbx_description
1 polymer ?
#
loop_
_entity_poly.entity_id
_entity_poly.type
_entity_poly.pdbx_seq_one_letter_code
_entity_poly.pdbx_strand_id
1 'polypeptide(L)'
;MKRFFLLILLPFVLFAQEETLPKEQEVQAIDKQIEELQDMKAKYTSSAKRNANKAMRWQFQKENYSDARRAWDLVARDKKIVEEIQVQIDDLEARKRELNAN
;
A
#
# COMPACT_ATOMS: atom_id res chain seq x y z
N MET A 1 -39.86 43.49 34.20
CA MET A 1 -38.96 43.50 33.02
C MET A 1 -39.33 42.32 32.13
N LYS A 2 -39.78 42.61 30.91
CA LYS A 2 -40.00 41.60 29.86
C LYS A 2 -38.65 41.25 29.25
N ARG A 3 -38.34 39.96 29.12
CA ARG A 3 -37.78 39.35 27.90
C ARG A 3 -37.72 37.84 28.10
N PHE A 4 -38.66 37.19 27.41
CA PHE A 4 -38.64 35.80 27.00
C PHE A 4 -37.23 35.33 26.62
N PHE A 5 -36.82 34.18 27.15
CA PHE A 5 -35.82 33.33 26.50
C PHE A 5 -36.46 31.95 26.33
N LEU A 6 -36.95 31.73 25.12
CA LEU A 6 -37.56 30.51 24.61
C LEU A 6 -36.69 30.11 23.41
N LEU A 7 -36.51 28.80 23.18
CA LEU A 7 -36.05 28.19 21.92
C LEU A 7 -34.54 28.41 21.61
N ILE A 8 -33.68 27.42 21.32
CA ILE A 8 -33.85 26.11 20.71
C ILE A 8 -32.72 25.18 21.22
N LEU A 9 -33.11 24.02 21.75
CA LEU A 9 -32.31 22.80 21.73
C LEU A 9 -32.15 22.40 20.26
N LEU A 10 -30.99 22.64 19.67
CA LEU A 10 -30.64 22.11 18.36
C LEU A 10 -29.89 20.80 18.62
N PRO A 11 -30.51 19.62 18.45
CA PRO A 11 -29.73 18.41 18.31
C PRO A 11 -29.04 18.55 16.97
N PHE A 12 -27.74 18.81 17.00
CA PHE A 12 -26.89 18.65 15.84
C PHE A 12 -26.84 17.15 15.55
N VAL A 13 -27.89 16.65 14.90
CA VAL A 13 -27.89 15.34 14.26
C VAL A 13 -26.92 15.48 13.11
N LEU A 14 -25.65 15.27 13.45
CA LEU A 14 -24.57 15.08 12.51
C LEU A 14 -24.87 13.74 11.85
N PHE A 15 -25.72 13.77 10.83
CA PHE A 15 -25.78 12.72 9.83
C PHE A 15 -24.37 12.68 9.21
N ALA A 16 -23.54 11.80 9.75
CA ALA A 16 -22.45 11.23 8.97
C ALA A 16 -23.14 10.40 7.88
N GLN A 17 -23.48 11.05 6.76
CA GLN A 17 -23.71 10.33 5.52
C GLN A 17 -22.39 9.67 5.18
N GLU A 18 -22.30 8.39 5.50
CA GLU A 18 -21.34 7.48 4.92
C GLU A 18 -21.70 7.41 3.43
N GLU A 19 -21.16 8.35 2.64
CA GLU A 19 -21.24 8.29 1.17
C GLU A 19 -20.45 7.06 0.75
N THR A 20 -21.12 5.91 0.76
CA THR A 20 -20.64 4.71 0.11
C THR A 20 -20.48 5.08 -1.36
N LEU A 21 -19.22 5.17 -1.83
CA LEU A 21 -18.94 5.34 -3.25
C LEU A 21 -19.77 4.30 -4.02
N PRO A 22 -20.41 4.68 -5.15
CA PRO A 22 -21.05 3.72 -6.02
C PRO A 22 -20.08 2.57 -6.27
N LYS A 23 -20.55 1.31 -6.17
CA LYS A 23 -19.72 0.10 -6.28
C LYS A 23 -18.71 0.15 -7.43
N GLU A 24 -19.10 0.70 -8.58
CA GLU A 24 -18.21 0.90 -9.75
C GLU A 24 -17.02 1.82 -9.46
N GLN A 25 -17.22 2.89 -8.69
CA GLN A 25 -16.16 3.81 -8.28
C GLN A 25 -15.22 3.16 -7.25
N GLU A 26 -15.74 2.34 -6.33
CA GLU A 26 -14.91 1.57 -5.39
C GLU A 26 -14.04 0.54 -6.13
N VAL A 27 -14.62 -0.19 -7.10
CA VAL A 27 -13.87 -1.13 -7.94
C VAL A 27 -12.77 -0.43 -8.75
N GLN A 28 -13.07 0.72 -9.37
CA GLN A 28 -12.08 1.50 -10.11
C GLN A 28 -10.96 2.02 -9.21
N ALA A 29 -11.28 2.45 -7.98
CA ALA A 29 -10.29 2.88 -7.01
C ALA A 29 -9.37 1.73 -6.60
N ILE A 30 -9.93 0.53 -6.38
CA ILE A 30 -9.15 -0.68 -6.08
C ILE A 30 -8.22 -1.04 -7.25
N ASP A 31 -8.71 -1.02 -8.48
CA ASP A 31 -7.90 -1.34 -9.66
C ASP A 31 -6.70 -0.39 -9.80
N LYS A 32 -6.93 0.91 -9.58
CA LYS A 32 -5.86 1.90 -9.57
C LYS A 32 -4.82 1.63 -8.46
N GLN A 33 -5.27 1.29 -7.26
CA GLN A 33 -4.36 0.95 -6.15
C GLN A 33 -3.54 -0.31 -6.46
N ILE A 34 -4.15 -1.32 -7.08
CA ILE A 34 -3.44 -2.53 -7.51
C ILE A 34 -2.37 -2.18 -8.56
N GLU A 35 -2.68 -1.33 -9.54
CA GLU A 35 -1.71 -0.87 -10.54
C GLU A 35 -0.51 -0.16 -9.88
N GLU A 36 -0.76 0.78 -8.97
CA GLU A 36 0.29 1.48 -8.22
C GLU A 36 1.16 0.51 -7.39
N LEU A 37 0.54 -0.48 -6.75
CA LEU A 37 1.25 -1.53 -6.01
C LEU A 37 2.07 -2.42 -6.93
N GLN A 38 1.57 -2.78 -8.12
CA GLN A 38 2.32 -3.56 -9.11
C GLN A 38 3.56 -2.81 -9.62
N ASP A 39 3.44 -1.51 -9.87
CA ASP A 39 4.58 -0.66 -10.24
C ASP A 39 5.64 -0.61 -9.14
N MET A 40 5.22 -0.43 -7.88
CA MET A 40 6.12 -0.47 -6.73
C MET A 40 6.78 -1.84 -6.58
N LYS A 41 6.02 -2.93 -6.72
CA LYS A 41 6.53 -4.30 -6.68
C LYS A 41 7.61 -4.52 -7.74
N ALA A 42 7.37 -4.06 -8.97
CA ALA A 42 8.34 -4.15 -10.07
C ALA A 42 9.63 -3.37 -9.77
N LYS A 43 9.50 -2.17 -9.19
CA LYS A 43 10.64 -1.34 -8.78
C LYS A 43 11.52 -2.03 -7.74
N TYR A 44 10.94 -2.58 -6.67
CA TYR A 44 11.70 -3.30 -5.64
C TYR A 44 12.29 -4.61 -6.15
N THR A 45 11.55 -5.35 -6.98
CA THR A 45 12.08 -6.56 -7.65
C THR A 45 13.31 -6.24 -8.50
N SER A 46 13.25 -5.16 -9.28
CA SER A 46 14.38 -4.68 -10.10
C SER A 46 15.55 -4.24 -9.23
N SER A 47 15.29 -3.54 -8.12
CA SER A 47 16.31 -3.15 -7.13
C SER A 47 17.00 -4.37 -6.52
N ALA A 48 16.24 -5.36 -6.06
CA ALA A 48 16.76 -6.62 -5.52
C ALA A 48 17.69 -7.31 -6.53
N LYS A 49 17.27 -7.41 -7.81
CA LYS A 49 18.10 -8.01 -8.86
C LYS A 49 19.41 -7.26 -9.07
N ARG A 50 19.39 -5.92 -9.11
CA ARG A 50 20.60 -5.10 -9.24
C ARG A 50 21.55 -5.29 -8.07
N ASN A 51 21.03 -5.31 -6.84
CA ASN A 51 21.84 -5.49 -5.64
C ASN A 51 22.39 -6.92 -5.53
N ALA A 52 21.63 -7.94 -5.93
CA ALA A 52 22.12 -9.32 -6.00
C ALA A 52 23.30 -9.45 -6.97
N ASN A 53 23.20 -8.84 -8.16
CA ASN A 53 24.31 -8.84 -9.13
C ASN A 53 25.57 -8.16 -8.57
N LYS A 54 25.42 -7.03 -7.86
CA LYS A 54 26.53 -6.35 -7.19
C LYS A 54 27.15 -7.24 -6.11
N ALA A 55 26.32 -7.84 -5.26
CA ALA A 55 26.75 -8.72 -4.18
C ALA A 55 27.53 -9.93 -4.72
N MET A 56 27.01 -10.56 -5.77
CA MET A 56 27.66 -11.70 -6.44
C MET A 56 29.00 -11.33 -7.06
N ARG A 57 29.17 -10.10 -7.56
CA ARG A 57 30.45 -9.63 -8.09
C ARG A 57 31.45 -9.33 -6.97
N TRP A 58 31.00 -8.63 -5.93
CA TRP A 58 31.88 -8.13 -4.87
C TRP A 58 32.32 -9.22 -3.88
N GLN A 59 31.53 -10.29 -3.69
CA GLN A 59 31.90 -11.37 -2.76
C GLN A 59 33.18 -12.12 -3.14
N PHE A 60 33.64 -12.00 -4.40
CA PHE A 60 34.88 -12.61 -4.87
C PHE A 60 36.06 -11.63 -4.92
N GLN A 61 35.85 -10.37 -4.51
CA GLN A 61 36.88 -9.33 -4.51
C GLN A 61 37.35 -9.13 -3.06
N LYS A 62 38.65 -9.40 -2.82
CA LYS A 62 39.26 -9.53 -1.49
C LYS A 62 39.03 -8.34 -0.54
N GLU A 63 38.70 -7.17 -1.08
CA GLU A 63 38.49 -5.93 -0.33
C GLU A 63 37.01 -5.48 -0.25
N ASN A 64 36.09 -6.16 -0.94
CA ASN A 64 34.69 -5.72 -1.08
C ASN A 64 33.68 -6.61 -0.32
N TYR A 65 34.13 -7.42 0.63
CA TYR A 65 33.24 -8.30 1.41
C TYR A 65 32.16 -7.53 2.17
N SER A 66 32.50 -6.39 2.77
CA SER A 66 31.51 -5.52 3.45
C SER A 66 30.46 -5.00 2.47
N ASP A 67 30.86 -4.67 1.25
CA ASP A 67 29.98 -4.11 0.23
C ASP A 67 29.08 -5.18 -0.35
N ALA A 68 29.62 -6.38 -0.55
CA ALA A 68 28.84 -7.56 -0.90
C ALA A 68 27.78 -7.85 0.16
N ARG A 69 28.16 -7.79 1.45
CA ARG A 69 27.21 -8.00 2.55
C ARG A 69 26.10 -6.95 2.57
N ARG A 70 26.46 -5.67 2.48
CA ARG A 70 25.47 -4.57 2.40
C ARG A 70 24.51 -4.75 1.22
N ALA A 71 25.02 -5.17 0.06
CA ALA A 71 24.19 -5.45 -1.10
C ALA A 71 23.22 -6.62 -0.85
N TRP A 72 23.66 -7.70 -0.18
CA TRP A 72 22.76 -8.78 0.23
C TRP A 72 21.70 -8.35 1.23
N ASP A 73 22.05 -7.49 2.20
CA ASP A 73 21.07 -6.97 3.16
C ASP A 73 20.00 -6.11 2.46
N LEU A 74 20.38 -5.36 1.41
CA LEU A 74 19.42 -4.65 0.55
C LEU A 74 18.53 -5.62 -0.24
N VAL A 75 19.06 -6.73 -0.76
CA VAL A 75 18.24 -7.76 -1.42
C VAL A 75 17.20 -8.35 -0.47
N ALA A 76 17.60 -8.71 0.75
CA ALA A 76 16.69 -9.26 1.74
C ALA A 76 15.57 -8.27 2.10
N ARG A 77 15.92 -6.99 2.26
CA ARG A 77 14.96 -5.90 2.49
C ARG A 77 13.97 -5.75 1.34
N ASP A 78 14.48 -5.63 0.11
CA ASP A 78 13.64 -5.44 -1.08
C ASP A 78 12.70 -6.63 -1.29
N LYS A 79 13.16 -7.87 -1.01
CA LYS A 79 12.30 -9.07 -1.05
C LYS A 79 11.16 -9.02 -0.03
N LYS A 80 11.45 -8.62 1.22
CA LYS A 80 10.42 -8.47 2.25
C LYS A 80 9.36 -7.45 1.83
N ILE A 81 9.77 -6.34 1.24
CA ILE A 81 8.85 -5.31 0.71
C ILE A 81 8.00 -5.87 -0.43
N VAL A 82 8.59 -6.64 -1.37
CA VAL A 82 7.84 -7.30 -2.45
C VAL A 82 6.77 -8.26 -1.91
N GLU A 83 7.09 -9.01 -0.85
CA GLU A 83 6.14 -9.91 -0.18
C GLU A 83 5.00 -9.12 0.48
N GLU A 84 5.31 -8.04 1.21
CA GLU A 84 4.31 -7.16 1.84
C GLU A 84 3.38 -6.50 0.81
N ILE A 85 3.92 -6.06 -0.32
CA ILE A 85 3.13 -5.50 -1.43
C ILE A 85 2.22 -6.58 -2.04
N GLN A 86 2.70 -7.82 -2.18
CA GLN A 86 1.86 -8.90 -2.71
C GLN A 86 0.67 -9.18 -1.80
N VAL A 87 0.88 -9.21 -0.48
CA VAL A 87 -0.22 -9.39 0.49
C VAL A 87 -1.27 -8.28 0.31
N GLN A 88 -0.85 -7.02 0.15
CA GLN A 88 -1.78 -5.90 -0.08
C GLN A 88 -2.55 -6.05 -1.40
N ILE A 89 -1.90 -6.52 -2.47
CA ILE A 89 -2.57 -6.81 -3.75
C ILE A 89 -3.60 -7.93 -3.56
N ASP A 90 -3.23 -9.01 -2.88
CA ASP A 90 -4.12 -10.16 -2.64
C ASP A 90 -5.37 -9.76 -1.83
N ASP A 91 -5.20 -8.91 -0.81
CA ASP A 91 -6.30 -8.37 0.00
C ASP A 91 -7.24 -7.48 -0.83
N LEU A 92 -6.69 -6.61 -1.68
CA LEU A 92 -7.47 -5.76 -2.58
C LEU A 92 -8.21 -6.58 -3.64
N GLU A 93 -7.58 -7.62 -4.19
CA GLU A 93 -8.23 -8.53 -5.11
C GLU A 93 -9.37 -9.31 -4.43
N ALA A 94 -9.18 -9.75 -3.18
CA ALA A 94 -10.24 -10.37 -2.40
C ALA A 94 -11.42 -9.42 -2.20
N ARG A 95 -11.15 -8.18 -1.80
CA ARG A 95 -12.17 -7.13 -1.64
C ARG A 95 -12.93 -6.88 -2.95
N LYS A 96 -12.21 -6.79 -4.08
CA LYS A 96 -12.83 -6.62 -5.40
C LYS A 96 -13.75 -7.79 -5.77
N ARG A 97 -13.36 -9.03 -5.44
CA ARG A 97 -14.19 -10.22 -5.65
C ARG A 97 -15.49 -10.15 -4.83
N GLU A 98 -15.42 -9.74 -3.57
CA GLU A 98 -16.59 -9.56 -2.70
C GLU A 98 -17.54 -8.49 -3.24
N LEU A 99 -17.01 -7.35 -3.69
CA LEU A 99 -17.82 -6.30 -4.29
C LEU A 99 -18.55 -6.80 -5.53
N ASN A 100 -17.89 -7.57 -6.40
CA ASN A 100 -18.49 -8.08 -7.64
C ASN A 100 -19.47 -9.24 -7.43
N ALA A 101 -19.41 -9.97 -6.30
CA ALA A 101 -20.29 -11.09 -5.99
C ALA A 101 -21.64 -10.66 -5.40
N ASN A 102 -21.73 -9.46 -4.82
CA ASN A 102 -22.95 -8.84 -4.27
C ASN A 102 -23.61 -7.90 -5.28
#